data_AF-A0A936LVC3-F1
#
_entry.id   AF-A0A936LVC3-F1
#
_cell.length_a   1.000
_cell.length_b   1.000
_cell.length_c   1.000
_cell.angle_alpha   90.00
_cell.angle_beta   90.00
_cell.angle_gamma   90.00
#
_symmetry.space_group_name_H-M   'P 1'
#
loop_
_entity.id
_entity.type
_entity.pdbx_description
1 polymer ?
#
loop_
_entity_poly.entity_id
_entity_poly.type
_entity_poly.pdbx_seq_one_letter_code
_entity_poly.pdbx_strand_id
1 'polypeptide(L)'
;MPLLFQNYYVSQSETSVGQFEQVEAGIEQAFSSVTPLNESITTWTFLADSINQMIASLLEVYLLETDSSDKLNILLQINDYKSELDSLLEVVEVTYTTMIDSLGIQLALVDDLNGAIVSDSLFERIQQDVNHMALAKMMTSNFTLNASEMELLDSLAAVCSLFGGEGIYRARSLALIFGLENHRDDSLCVPSMLPRVREQNSNTQIQSSALSVYPNPASHILHIFVEDPDYKVAEIRILDILGNVINKFANTSVDRSMDLEINQIYKGIYRLEVKFTNGMVNSKIFLKF
;
A
#
# COMPACT_ATOMS: atom_id res chain seq x y z
N MET A 1 27.40 -6.29 -1.62
CA MET A 1 26.61 -5.12 -1.19
C MET A 1 27.58 -3.99 -0.81
N PRO A 2 27.34 -2.71 -1.17
CA PRO A 2 28.22 -1.61 -0.77
C PRO A 2 28.25 -1.43 0.76
N LEU A 3 29.40 -1.03 1.33
CA LEU A 3 29.64 -0.96 2.79
C LEU A 3 28.60 -0.13 3.56
N LEU A 4 28.05 0.92 2.94
CA LEU A 4 27.02 1.79 3.51
C LEU A 4 25.71 1.04 3.77
N PHE A 5 25.28 0.20 2.82
CA PHE A 5 24.06 -0.60 2.94
C PHE A 5 24.23 -1.71 3.96
N GLN A 6 25.41 -2.34 4.03
CA GLN A 6 25.71 -3.34 5.05
C GLN A 6 25.60 -2.75 6.46
N ASN A 7 26.15 -1.55 6.67
CA ASN A 7 26.08 -0.86 7.96
C ASN A 7 24.64 -0.45 8.32
N TYR A 8 23.86 0.01 7.35
CA TYR A 8 22.44 0.30 7.57
C TYR A 8 21.67 -0.97 7.95
N TYR A 9 21.84 -2.06 7.19
CA TYR A 9 21.18 -3.33 7.45
C TYR A 9 21.47 -3.86 8.87
N VAL A 10 22.75 -3.88 9.27
CA VAL A 10 23.15 -4.28 10.62
C VAL A 10 22.58 -3.33 11.68
N SER A 11 22.49 -2.04 11.41
CA SER A 11 21.91 -1.08 12.38
C SER A 11 20.39 -1.23 12.57
N GLN A 12 19.70 -1.85 11.61
CA GLN A 12 18.25 -2.05 11.65
C GLN A 12 17.84 -3.47 12.02
N SER A 13 18.77 -4.43 12.12
CA SER A 13 18.43 -5.85 12.30
C SER A 13 17.66 -6.15 13.58
N GLU A 14 17.85 -5.35 14.63
CA GLU A 14 17.14 -5.50 15.92
C GLU A 14 15.87 -4.64 16.01
N THR A 15 15.59 -3.78 15.02
CA THR A 15 14.33 -3.02 14.99
C THR A 15 13.22 -3.89 14.38
N SER A 16 11.96 -3.50 14.59
CA SER A 16 10.80 -4.17 14.01
C SER A 16 10.92 -4.34 12.49
N VAL A 17 11.45 -3.34 11.79
CA VAL A 17 11.70 -3.40 10.33
C VAL A 17 12.68 -4.52 9.99
N GLY A 18 13.80 -4.63 10.72
CA GLY A 18 14.76 -5.71 10.49
C GLY A 18 14.24 -7.09 10.91
N GLN A 19 13.34 -7.15 11.89
CA GLN A 19 12.69 -8.39 12.30
C GLN A 19 11.65 -8.86 11.27
N PHE A 20 10.87 -7.95 10.67
CA PHE A 20 9.98 -8.31 9.56
C PHE A 20 10.76 -8.77 8.32
N GLU A 21 11.92 -8.17 8.04
CA GLU A 21 12.82 -8.69 6.99
C GLU A 21 13.30 -10.12 7.30
N GLN A 22 13.56 -10.44 8.57
CA GLN A 22 13.89 -11.81 8.97
C GLN A 22 12.71 -12.78 8.78
N VAL A 23 11.47 -12.32 8.99
CA VAL A 23 10.28 -13.11 8.66
C VAL A 23 10.26 -13.42 7.17
N GLU A 24 10.48 -12.44 6.30
CA GLU A 24 10.54 -12.65 4.84
C GLU A 24 11.63 -13.61 4.41
N ALA A 25 12.85 -13.39 4.89
CA ALA A 25 13.96 -14.31 4.64
C ALA A 25 13.63 -15.73 5.15
N GLY A 26 12.92 -15.84 6.28
CA GLY A 26 12.44 -17.09 6.84
C GLY A 26 11.44 -17.80 5.93
N ILE A 27 10.49 -17.07 5.32
CA ILE A 27 9.55 -17.62 4.33
C ILE A 27 10.32 -18.17 3.13
N GLU A 28 11.22 -17.38 2.55
CA GLU A 28 12.04 -17.82 1.41
C GLU A 28 12.89 -19.05 1.76
N GLN A 29 13.49 -19.04 2.97
CA GLN A 29 14.28 -20.15 3.45
C GLN A 29 13.42 -21.41 3.64
N ALA A 30 12.20 -21.30 4.15
CA ALA A 30 11.27 -22.42 4.31
C ALA A 30 11.02 -23.12 2.96
N PHE A 31 10.71 -22.37 1.90
CA PHE A 31 10.51 -22.94 0.57
C PHE A 31 11.80 -23.49 -0.05
N SER A 32 12.93 -22.80 0.12
CA SER A 32 14.22 -23.30 -0.40
C SER A 32 14.68 -24.59 0.28
N SER A 33 14.31 -24.81 1.55
CA SER A 33 14.69 -26.00 2.32
C SER A 33 14.08 -27.29 1.78
N VAL A 34 12.92 -27.20 1.12
CA VAL A 34 12.20 -28.35 0.56
C VAL A 34 12.45 -28.56 -0.93
N THR A 35 13.16 -27.65 -1.59
CA THR A 35 13.54 -27.78 -3.02
C THR A 35 14.18 -29.12 -3.36
N PRO A 36 15.13 -29.68 -2.57
CA PRO A 36 15.73 -30.98 -2.90
C PRO A 36 14.72 -32.14 -2.90
N LEU A 37 13.73 -32.09 -2.00
CA LEU A 37 12.66 -33.09 -1.95
C LEU A 37 11.75 -32.97 -3.17
N ASN A 38 11.40 -31.74 -3.55
CA ASN A 38 10.59 -31.48 -4.74
C ASN A 38 11.30 -31.92 -6.05
N GLU A 39 12.61 -31.67 -6.16
CA GLU A 39 13.43 -32.15 -7.28
C GLU A 39 13.48 -33.70 -7.32
N SER A 40 13.56 -34.34 -6.16
CA SER A 40 13.52 -35.81 -6.06
C SER A 40 12.15 -36.37 -6.51
N ILE A 41 11.05 -35.78 -6.04
CA ILE A 41 9.68 -36.13 -6.46
C ILE A 41 9.52 -36.00 -7.97
N THR A 42 10.00 -34.90 -8.55
CA THR A 42 9.95 -34.67 -10.01
C THR A 42 10.72 -35.76 -10.76
N THR A 43 11.91 -36.12 -10.27
CA THR A 43 12.76 -37.16 -10.86
C THR A 43 12.09 -38.54 -10.82
N TRP A 44 11.51 -38.93 -9.69
CA TRP A 44 10.82 -40.21 -9.56
C TRP A 44 9.52 -40.27 -10.35
N THR A 45 8.79 -39.16 -10.44
CA THR A 45 7.58 -39.09 -11.29
C THR A 45 7.93 -39.33 -12.76
N PHE A 46 9.03 -38.73 -13.25
CA PHE A 46 9.53 -38.97 -14.60
C PHE A 46 9.95 -40.44 -14.83
N LEU A 47 10.57 -41.07 -13.83
CA LEU A 47 10.93 -42.48 -13.90
C LEU A 47 9.67 -43.38 -13.91
N ALA A 48 8.65 -43.05 -13.11
CA ALA A 48 7.38 -43.77 -13.09
C ALA A 48 6.68 -43.70 -14.45
N ASP A 49 6.67 -42.53 -15.09
CA ASP A 49 6.15 -42.36 -16.45
C ASP A 49 6.94 -43.19 -17.48
N SER A 50 8.25 -43.28 -17.32
CA SER A 50 9.12 -44.09 -18.18
C SER A 50 8.80 -45.59 -18.03
N ILE A 51 8.59 -46.07 -16.81
CA ILE A 51 8.18 -47.47 -16.54
C ILE A 51 6.79 -47.75 -17.13
N ASN A 52 5.84 -46.84 -16.97
CA ASN A 52 4.52 -46.97 -17.59
C ASN A 52 4.60 -47.10 -19.12
N GLN A 53 5.48 -46.36 -19.79
CA GLN A 53 5.71 -46.49 -21.23
C GLN A 53 6.32 -47.84 -21.60
N MET A 54 7.26 -48.35 -20.81
CA MET A 54 7.83 -49.69 -21.03
C MET A 54 6.75 -50.77 -20.91
N ILE A 55 5.90 -50.71 -19.88
CA ILE A 55 4.77 -51.63 -19.70
C ILE A 55 3.82 -51.56 -20.90
N ALA A 56 3.48 -50.36 -21.37
CA ALA A 56 2.61 -50.18 -22.53
C ALA A 56 3.22 -50.82 -23.79
N SER A 57 4.52 -50.63 -24.03
CA SER A 57 5.21 -51.24 -25.17
C SER A 57 5.23 -52.78 -25.10
N LEU A 58 5.44 -53.35 -23.91
CA LEU A 58 5.42 -54.80 -23.72
C LEU A 58 4.02 -55.39 -23.91
N LEU A 59 2.98 -54.67 -23.52
CA LEU A 59 1.59 -55.08 -23.78
C LEU A 59 1.30 -55.15 -25.27
N GLU A 60 1.80 -54.20 -26.07
CA GLU A 60 1.67 -54.25 -27.53
C GLU A 60 2.34 -55.50 -28.12
N VAL A 61 3.57 -55.82 -27.68
CA VAL A 61 4.30 -57.02 -28.12
C VAL A 61 3.56 -58.29 -27.68
N TYR A 62 3.08 -58.34 -26.43
CA TYR A 62 2.34 -59.48 -25.88
C TYR A 62 1.10 -59.85 -26.72
N LEU A 63 0.38 -58.85 -27.24
CA LEU A 63 -0.82 -59.04 -28.05
C LEU A 63 -0.53 -59.67 -29.41
N LEU A 64 0.67 -59.46 -29.94
CA LEU A 64 1.10 -59.96 -31.25
C LEU A 64 1.83 -61.30 -31.16
N GLU A 65 2.37 -61.64 -30.00
CA GLU A 65 3.13 -62.88 -29.80
C GLU A 65 2.24 -64.12 -29.95
N THR A 66 2.79 -65.19 -30.52
CA THR A 66 2.11 -66.47 -30.74
C THR A 66 2.78 -67.62 -29.99
N ASP A 67 4.08 -67.52 -29.71
CA ASP A 67 4.79 -68.50 -28.91
C ASP A 67 4.39 -68.42 -27.43
N SER A 68 4.10 -69.58 -26.82
CA SER A 68 3.60 -69.65 -25.45
C SER A 68 4.69 -69.38 -24.41
N SER A 69 5.94 -69.74 -24.71
CA SER A 69 7.08 -69.47 -23.82
C SER A 69 7.41 -67.98 -23.83
N ASP A 70 7.44 -67.34 -25.01
CA ASP A 70 7.73 -65.91 -25.13
C ASP A 70 6.61 -65.06 -24.51
N LYS A 71 5.34 -65.46 -24.67
CA LYS A 71 4.22 -64.83 -23.94
C LYS A 71 4.40 -64.85 -22.42
N LEU A 72 4.81 -65.99 -21.88
CA LEU A 72 5.04 -66.11 -20.43
C LEU A 72 6.19 -65.20 -19.99
N ASN A 73 7.29 -65.15 -20.75
CA ASN A 73 8.41 -64.26 -20.45
C ASN A 73 8.03 -62.78 -20.47
N ILE A 74 7.22 -62.36 -21.46
CA ILE A 74 6.72 -60.97 -21.53
C ILE A 74 5.80 -60.65 -20.34
N LEU A 75 4.91 -61.59 -19.95
CA LEU A 75 4.07 -61.40 -18.77
C LEU A 75 4.87 -61.26 -17.48
N LEU A 76 5.94 -62.04 -17.33
CA LEU A 76 6.85 -61.92 -16.18
C LEU A 76 7.52 -60.54 -16.16
N GLN A 77 8.06 -60.07 -17.29
CA GLN A 77 8.66 -58.73 -17.39
C GLN A 77 7.66 -57.60 -17.08
N ILE A 78 6.41 -57.72 -17.56
CA ILE A 78 5.36 -56.75 -17.22
C ILE A 78 5.11 -56.72 -15.71
N ASN A 79 5.06 -57.87 -15.05
CA ASN A 79 4.85 -57.94 -13.61
C ASN A 79 6.04 -57.38 -12.83
N ASP A 80 7.27 -57.61 -13.30
CA ASP A 80 8.48 -57.04 -12.70
C ASP A 80 8.43 -55.51 -12.77
N TYR A 81 8.13 -54.93 -13.94
CA TYR A 81 7.99 -53.48 -14.09
C TYR A 81 6.83 -52.89 -13.28
N LYS A 82 5.72 -53.62 -13.13
CA LYS A 82 4.63 -53.19 -12.24
C LYS A 82 5.06 -53.14 -10.79
N SER A 83 5.79 -54.16 -10.32
CA SER A 83 6.33 -54.16 -8.95
C SER A 83 7.32 -53.01 -8.72
N GLU A 84 8.13 -52.68 -9.71
CA GLU A 84 9.05 -51.54 -9.65
C GLU A 84 8.29 -50.20 -9.63
N LEU A 85 7.25 -50.07 -10.46
CA LEU A 85 6.37 -48.90 -10.48
C LEU A 85 5.66 -48.68 -9.14
N ASP A 86 5.08 -49.74 -8.56
CA ASP A 86 4.38 -49.66 -7.27
C ASP A 86 5.35 -49.19 -6.17
N SER A 87 6.56 -49.75 -6.14
CA SER A 87 7.60 -49.36 -5.17
C SER A 87 8.00 -47.89 -5.35
N LEU A 88 8.07 -47.40 -6.59
CA LEU A 88 8.44 -46.02 -6.89
C LEU A 88 7.33 -45.04 -6.50
N LEU A 89 6.06 -45.39 -6.73
CA LEU A 89 4.92 -44.57 -6.33
C LEU A 89 4.82 -44.45 -4.81
N GLU A 90 5.13 -45.51 -4.06
CA GLU A 90 5.22 -45.46 -2.60
C GLU A 90 6.31 -44.48 -2.13
N VAL A 91 7.49 -44.50 -2.76
CA VAL A 91 8.58 -43.55 -2.45
C VAL A 91 8.17 -42.10 -2.74
N VAL A 92 7.45 -41.87 -3.84
CA VAL A 92 6.91 -40.54 -4.19
C VAL A 92 5.95 -40.04 -3.12
N GLU A 93 5.00 -40.89 -2.71
CA GLU A 93 4.00 -40.53 -1.70
C GLU A 93 4.66 -40.17 -0.36
N VAL A 94 5.56 -41.03 0.15
CA VAL A 94 6.28 -40.80 1.41
C VAL A 94 7.14 -39.54 1.35
N THR A 95 7.77 -39.26 0.21
CA THR A 95 8.60 -38.05 0.09
C THR A 95 7.76 -36.79 -0.02
N TYR A 96 6.60 -36.87 -0.70
CA TYR A 96 5.65 -35.77 -0.75
C TYR A 96 5.13 -35.41 0.65
N THR A 97 4.74 -36.41 1.46
CA THR A 97 4.30 -36.14 2.84
C THR A 97 5.43 -35.53 3.67
N THR A 98 6.64 -36.07 3.56
CA THR A 98 7.83 -35.53 4.24
C THR A 98 8.11 -34.07 3.84
N MET A 99 7.93 -33.75 2.57
CA MET A 99 8.11 -32.40 2.03
C MET A 99 7.09 -31.42 2.64
N ILE A 100 5.81 -31.79 2.66
CA ILE A 100 4.74 -30.96 3.24
C ILE A 100 4.96 -30.78 4.76
N ASP A 101 5.29 -31.85 5.48
CA ASP A 101 5.56 -31.78 6.92
C ASP A 101 6.76 -30.87 7.21
N SER A 102 7.85 -31.02 6.46
CA SER A 102 9.04 -30.17 6.61
C SER A 102 8.72 -28.70 6.33
N LEU A 103 7.97 -28.41 5.27
CA LEU A 103 7.55 -27.06 4.95
C LEU A 103 6.66 -26.48 6.07
N GLY A 104 5.68 -27.24 6.55
CA GLY A 104 4.79 -26.83 7.62
C GLY A 104 5.54 -26.49 8.91
N ILE A 105 6.54 -27.29 9.29
CA ILE A 105 7.40 -27.02 10.45
C ILE A 105 8.18 -25.72 10.27
N GLN A 106 8.77 -25.48 9.10
CA GLN A 106 9.53 -24.25 8.86
C GLN A 106 8.63 -23.01 8.87
N LEU A 107 7.46 -23.08 8.25
CA LEU A 107 6.50 -21.97 8.24
C LEU A 107 5.95 -21.68 9.65
N ALA A 108 5.76 -22.69 10.50
CA ALA A 108 5.36 -22.49 11.89
C ALA A 108 6.43 -21.73 12.69
N LEU A 109 7.71 -22.05 12.50
CA LEU A 109 8.82 -21.31 13.13
C LEU A 109 8.85 -19.84 12.68
N VAL A 110 8.53 -19.58 11.41
CA VAL A 110 8.44 -18.22 10.87
C VAL A 110 7.23 -17.47 11.42
N ASP A 111 6.11 -18.15 11.63
CA ASP A 111 4.93 -17.56 12.26
C ASP A 111 5.19 -17.20 13.72
N ASP A 112 5.90 -18.07 14.46
CA ASP A 112 6.35 -17.79 15.83
C ASP A 112 7.29 -16.57 15.86
N LEU A 113 8.23 -16.46 14.89
CA LEU A 113 9.10 -15.30 14.76
C LEU A 113 8.31 -14.02 14.50
N ASN A 114 7.33 -14.07 13.61
CA ASN A 114 6.43 -12.96 13.31
C ASN A 114 5.62 -12.54 14.54
N GLY A 115 5.09 -13.50 15.31
CA GLY A 115 4.35 -13.25 16.55
C GLY A 115 5.20 -12.68 17.69
N ALA A 116 6.51 -12.89 17.67
CA ALA A 116 7.44 -12.35 18.67
C ALA A 116 7.79 -10.85 18.46
N ILE A 117 7.46 -10.29 17.29
CA ILE A 117 7.72 -8.87 16.97
C ILE A 117 6.78 -7.99 17.82
N VAL A 118 7.36 -7.03 18.54
CA VAL A 118 6.59 -6.05 19.31
C VAL A 118 6.07 -4.97 18.35
N SER A 119 4.75 -4.88 18.20
CA SER A 119 4.07 -4.03 17.21
C SER A 119 3.36 -2.82 17.83
N ASP A 120 4.04 -1.69 17.91
CA ASP A 120 3.55 -0.47 18.57
C ASP A 120 2.83 0.47 17.60
N SER A 121 3.25 0.48 16.34
CA SER A 121 2.70 1.33 15.29
C SER A 121 1.67 0.59 14.42
N LEU A 122 0.89 1.35 13.64
CA LEU A 122 -0.13 0.78 12.77
C LEU A 122 0.46 -0.15 11.70
N PHE A 123 1.56 0.25 11.05
CA PHE A 123 2.15 -0.54 9.98
C PHE A 123 2.70 -1.88 10.49
N GLU A 124 3.27 -1.91 11.70
CA GLU A 124 3.79 -3.14 12.31
C GLU A 124 2.66 -4.13 12.61
N ARG A 125 1.56 -3.67 13.21
CA ARG A 125 0.40 -4.53 13.50
C ARG A 125 -0.19 -5.13 12.23
N ILE A 126 -0.40 -4.30 11.21
CA ILE A 126 -0.95 -4.75 9.93
C ILE A 126 -0.02 -5.78 9.28
N GLN A 127 1.28 -5.52 9.25
CA GLN A 127 2.24 -6.46 8.67
C GLN A 127 2.26 -7.80 9.44
N GLN A 128 2.24 -7.75 10.78
CA GLN A 128 2.16 -8.92 11.63
C GLN A 128 0.89 -9.74 11.38
N ASP A 129 -0.28 -9.10 11.35
CA ASP A 129 -1.59 -9.75 11.13
C ASP A 129 -1.67 -10.42 9.76
N VAL A 130 -1.20 -9.72 8.71
CA VAL A 130 -1.23 -10.22 7.33
C VAL A 130 -0.26 -11.38 7.14
N ASN A 131 0.95 -11.29 7.71
CA ASN A 131 1.93 -12.37 7.68
C ASN A 131 1.36 -13.61 8.38
N HIS A 132 0.79 -13.45 9.57
CA HIS A 132 0.18 -14.56 10.30
C HIS A 132 -0.92 -15.24 9.47
N MET A 133 -1.82 -14.44 8.89
CA MET A 133 -2.89 -14.97 8.04
C MET A 133 -2.33 -15.74 6.83
N ALA A 134 -1.33 -15.18 6.13
CA ALA A 134 -0.72 -15.85 4.98
C ALA A 134 -0.07 -17.19 5.37
N LEU A 135 0.74 -17.18 6.45
CA LEU A 135 1.44 -18.36 6.96
C LEU A 135 0.47 -19.45 7.39
N ALA A 136 -0.60 -19.10 8.10
CA ALA A 136 -1.63 -20.05 8.53
C ALA A 136 -2.31 -20.78 7.34
N LYS A 137 -2.56 -20.07 6.23
CA LYS A 137 -3.12 -20.66 5.01
C LYS A 137 -2.11 -21.56 4.30
N MET A 138 -0.84 -21.17 4.26
CA MET A 138 0.23 -21.98 3.69
C MET A 138 0.46 -23.28 4.49
N MET A 139 0.51 -23.21 5.82
CA MET A 139 0.72 -24.38 6.69
C MET A 139 -0.39 -25.42 6.59
N THR A 140 -1.64 -24.97 6.52
CA THR A 140 -2.81 -25.87 6.45
C THR A 140 -3.12 -26.33 5.03
N SER A 141 -2.45 -25.76 4.02
CA SER A 141 -2.83 -25.89 2.60
C SER A 141 -4.31 -25.58 2.33
N ASN A 142 -4.97 -24.85 3.24
CA ASN A 142 -6.38 -24.50 3.15
C ASN A 142 -6.51 -23.03 2.75
N PHE A 143 -6.58 -22.80 1.44
CA PHE A 143 -6.82 -21.47 0.86
C PHE A 143 -8.30 -21.13 0.82
N THR A 144 -8.98 -21.29 1.96
CA THR A 144 -10.33 -20.76 2.17
C THR A 144 -10.34 -19.84 3.39
N LEU A 145 -11.09 -18.75 3.28
CA LEU A 145 -11.30 -17.82 4.38
C LEU A 145 -12.68 -18.06 5.00
N ASN A 146 -12.75 -18.07 6.32
CA ASN A 146 -14.02 -17.98 7.03
C ASN A 146 -14.51 -16.52 7.06
N ALA A 147 -15.75 -16.30 7.52
CA ALA A 147 -16.37 -14.97 7.55
C ALA A 147 -15.55 -13.92 8.31
N SER A 148 -15.00 -14.30 9.48
CA SER A 148 -14.19 -13.40 10.30
C SER A 148 -12.84 -13.06 9.64
N GLU A 149 -12.21 -14.03 8.97
CA GLU A 149 -10.96 -13.81 8.25
C GLU A 149 -11.18 -12.93 7.01
N MET A 150 -12.29 -13.09 6.30
CA MET A 150 -12.64 -12.21 5.18
C MET A 150 -12.87 -10.78 5.64
N GLU A 151 -13.61 -10.58 6.73
CA GLU A 151 -13.85 -9.25 7.30
C GLU A 151 -12.54 -8.59 7.78
N LEU A 152 -11.69 -9.35 8.47
CA LEU A 152 -10.38 -8.86 8.89
C LEU A 152 -9.53 -8.48 7.68
N LEU A 153 -9.39 -9.36 6.69
CA LEU A 153 -8.56 -9.12 5.52
C LEU A 153 -9.05 -7.91 4.70
N ASP A 154 -10.36 -7.78 4.52
CA ASP A 154 -10.95 -6.63 3.84
C ASP A 154 -10.68 -5.33 4.61
N SER A 155 -10.82 -5.35 5.94
CA SER A 155 -10.53 -4.19 6.78
C SER A 155 -9.06 -3.75 6.73
N LEU A 156 -8.12 -4.72 6.66
CA LEU A 156 -6.69 -4.45 6.53
C LEU A 156 -6.37 -3.90 5.13
N ALA A 157 -6.95 -4.47 4.08
CA ALA A 157 -6.75 -4.04 2.70
C ALA A 157 -7.32 -2.63 2.42
N ALA A 158 -8.37 -2.24 3.16
CA ALA A 158 -9.04 -0.94 3.11
C ALA A 158 -8.28 0.19 3.84
N VAL A 159 -7.11 -0.07 4.42
CA VAL A 159 -6.26 0.97 5.01
C VAL A 159 -5.35 1.60 3.94
N CYS A 160 -5.04 2.89 4.10
CA CYS A 160 -4.16 3.61 3.20
C CYS A 160 -2.70 3.12 3.31
N SER A 161 -2.07 2.80 2.17
CA SER A 161 -0.70 2.27 2.10
C SER A 161 0.36 3.21 2.69
N LEU A 162 0.11 4.53 2.68
CA LEU A 162 1.01 5.52 3.29
C LEU A 162 1.17 5.31 4.81
N PHE A 163 0.13 4.83 5.49
CA PHE A 163 0.16 4.63 6.95
C PHE A 163 0.34 3.17 7.36
N GLY A 164 -0.19 2.24 6.57
CA GLY A 164 -0.09 0.81 6.84
C GLY A 164 1.14 0.14 6.22
N GLY A 165 1.91 0.86 5.40
CA GLY A 165 3.17 0.37 4.82
C GLY A 165 2.98 -0.87 3.95
N GLU A 166 3.99 -1.76 3.98
CA GLU A 166 4.04 -2.94 3.12
C GLU A 166 2.91 -3.94 3.39
N GLY A 167 2.50 -4.09 4.66
CA GLY A 167 1.42 -4.98 5.07
C GLY A 167 0.12 -4.75 4.28
N ILE A 168 -0.15 -3.51 3.85
CA ILE A 168 -1.33 -3.17 3.02
C ILE A 168 -1.26 -3.78 1.63
N TYR A 169 -0.09 -3.72 0.99
CA TYR A 169 0.06 -4.31 -0.35
C TYR A 169 -0.09 -5.82 -0.31
N ARG A 170 0.39 -6.45 0.77
CA ARG A 170 0.20 -7.88 1.02
C ARG A 170 -1.26 -8.23 1.29
N ALA A 171 -1.94 -7.46 2.15
CA ALA A 171 -3.36 -7.63 2.43
C ALA A 171 -4.19 -7.54 1.14
N ARG A 172 -3.92 -6.54 0.30
CA ARG A 172 -4.61 -6.38 -0.99
C ARG A 172 -4.30 -7.51 -1.96
N SER A 173 -3.06 -8.00 -1.99
CA SER A 173 -2.68 -9.14 -2.82
C SER A 173 -3.43 -10.40 -2.40
N LEU A 174 -3.51 -10.69 -1.09
CA LEU A 174 -4.31 -11.79 -0.55
C LEU A 174 -5.80 -11.59 -0.83
N ALA A 175 -6.33 -10.40 -0.60
CA ALA A 175 -7.73 -10.06 -0.85
C ALA A 175 -8.12 -10.36 -2.31
N LEU A 176 -7.27 -10.02 -3.28
CA LEU A 176 -7.46 -10.34 -4.69
C LEU A 176 -7.44 -11.85 -4.96
N ILE A 177 -6.53 -12.61 -4.33
CA ILE A 177 -6.48 -14.07 -4.45
C ILE A 177 -7.80 -14.71 -3.97
N PHE A 178 -8.41 -14.16 -2.92
CA PHE A 178 -9.67 -14.63 -2.36
C PHE A 178 -10.93 -13.98 -2.96
N GLY A 179 -10.78 -13.13 -3.99
CA GLY A 179 -11.91 -12.50 -4.68
C GLY A 179 -12.66 -11.44 -3.87
N LEU A 180 -12.00 -10.81 -2.90
CA LEU A 180 -12.53 -9.68 -2.13
C LEU A 180 -12.41 -8.36 -2.94
N GLU A 181 -12.94 -7.27 -2.36
CA GLU A 181 -12.94 -5.96 -3.01
C GLU A 181 -11.51 -5.46 -3.30
N ASN A 182 -11.35 -4.82 -4.45
CA ASN A 182 -10.08 -4.24 -4.86
C ASN A 182 -9.93 -2.81 -4.31
N HIS A 183 -9.13 -2.68 -3.26
CA HIS A 183 -8.83 -1.41 -2.61
C HIS A 183 -7.71 -0.64 -3.32
N ARG A 184 -7.95 0.65 -3.62
CA ARG A 184 -6.99 1.53 -4.31
C ARG A 184 -6.57 2.71 -3.44
N ASP A 185 -5.30 3.11 -3.54
CA ASP A 185 -4.77 4.23 -2.76
C ASP A 185 -5.40 5.57 -3.13
N ASP A 186 -5.77 5.77 -4.39
CA ASP A 186 -6.41 7.03 -4.83
C ASP A 186 -7.75 7.29 -4.12
N SER A 187 -8.47 6.25 -3.69
CA SER A 187 -9.70 6.41 -2.91
C SER A 187 -9.45 6.46 -1.42
N LEU A 188 -8.44 5.74 -0.91
CA LEU A 188 -8.21 5.55 0.53
C LEU A 188 -7.23 6.56 1.14
N CYS A 189 -6.26 7.05 0.37
CA CYS A 189 -5.20 7.94 0.84
C CYS A 189 -5.47 9.43 0.56
N VAL A 190 -6.35 9.75 -0.39
CA VAL A 190 -6.66 11.15 -0.77
C VAL A 190 -7.27 11.99 0.36
N PRO A 191 -8.15 11.49 1.25
CA PRO A 191 -8.65 12.28 2.37
C PRO A 191 -7.54 12.83 3.29
N SER A 192 -6.40 12.13 3.35
CA SER A 192 -5.22 12.54 4.14
C SER A 192 -4.30 13.51 3.42
N MET A 193 -4.50 13.72 2.11
CA MET A 193 -3.72 14.63 1.25
C MET A 193 -4.49 15.89 0.82
N LEU A 194 -5.77 16.02 1.20
CA LEU A 194 -6.48 17.28 0.97
C LEU A 194 -5.79 18.40 1.78
N PRO A 195 -5.46 19.55 1.15
CA PRO A 195 -4.97 20.69 1.91
C PRO A 195 -5.97 21.00 3.02
N ARG A 196 -5.49 21.20 4.24
CA ARG A 196 -6.31 21.54 5.42
C ARG A 196 -7.33 22.59 5.00
N VAL A 197 -8.57 22.19 4.74
CA VAL A 197 -9.68 23.12 4.70
C VAL A 197 -9.75 23.58 6.15
N ARG A 198 -9.32 24.82 6.38
CA ARG A 198 -9.44 25.50 7.68
C ARG A 198 -10.85 25.18 8.16
N GLU A 199 -11.00 24.46 9.27
CA GLU A 199 -12.30 24.16 9.86
C GLU A 199 -13.08 25.47 9.91
N GLN A 200 -14.04 25.61 8.99
CA GLN A 200 -15.00 26.68 9.09
C GLN A 200 -15.88 26.25 10.23
N ASN A 201 -15.62 26.83 11.41
CA ASN A 201 -16.62 26.90 12.47
C ASN A 201 -17.95 27.26 11.79
N SER A 202 -18.90 26.34 11.84
CA SER A 202 -20.15 26.31 11.07
C SER A 202 -21.16 27.38 11.47
N ASN A 203 -20.72 28.61 11.75
CA ASN A 203 -21.57 29.77 12.04
C ASN A 203 -21.17 31.06 11.32
N THR A 204 -20.14 31.04 10.46
CA THR A 204 -19.88 32.20 9.58
C THR A 204 -20.44 31.89 8.21
N GLN A 205 -21.65 32.39 7.90
CA GLN A 205 -22.08 32.56 6.52
C GLN A 205 -20.91 33.15 5.74
N ILE A 206 -20.47 32.45 4.70
CA ILE A 206 -19.50 32.95 3.73
C ILE A 206 -20.19 34.12 3.02
N GLN A 207 -20.06 35.31 3.58
CA GLN A 207 -20.29 36.53 2.83
C GLN A 207 -19.17 36.59 1.80
N SER A 208 -19.55 36.49 0.53
CA SER A 208 -18.73 36.87 -0.60
C SER A 208 -17.98 38.16 -0.27
N SER A 209 -16.65 38.13 -0.41
CA SER A 209 -15.74 39.24 -0.11
C SER A 209 -16.25 40.55 -0.72
N ALA A 210 -16.91 41.40 0.08
CA ALA A 210 -17.50 42.68 -0.34
C ALA A 210 -16.46 43.75 -0.75
N LEU A 211 -15.23 43.35 -1.07
CA LEU A 211 -14.08 44.19 -1.35
C LEU A 211 -13.31 43.65 -2.55
N SER A 212 -13.22 44.47 -3.60
CA SER A 212 -12.49 44.23 -4.84
C SER A 212 -11.40 45.29 -5.02
N VAL A 213 -10.23 44.88 -5.51
CA VAL A 213 -9.04 45.74 -5.60
C VAL A 213 -8.36 45.54 -6.96
N TYR A 214 -8.13 46.62 -7.70
CA TYR A 214 -7.51 46.57 -9.03
C TYR A 214 -6.79 47.88 -9.39
N PRO A 215 -5.82 47.89 -10.31
CA PRO A 215 -5.16 46.70 -10.84
C PRO A 215 -4.29 46.03 -9.76
N ASN A 216 -4.11 44.71 -9.86
CA ASN A 216 -3.12 43.99 -9.07
C ASN A 216 -2.32 43.10 -10.04
N PRO A 217 -1.05 43.43 -10.37
CA PRO A 217 -0.21 44.46 -9.73
C PRO A 217 -0.60 45.92 -10.02
N ALA A 218 -0.37 46.81 -9.05
CA ALA A 218 -0.61 48.24 -9.13
C ALA A 218 0.69 49.04 -9.30
N SER A 219 0.66 50.08 -10.14
CA SER A 219 1.81 50.95 -10.41
C SER A 219 1.72 52.30 -9.69
N HIS A 220 0.59 53.01 -9.81
CA HIS A 220 0.45 54.38 -9.29
C HIS A 220 -0.80 54.59 -8.46
N ILE A 221 -1.90 53.98 -8.89
CA ILE A 221 -3.23 54.10 -8.29
C ILE A 221 -3.76 52.70 -8.03
N LEU A 222 -4.36 52.50 -6.86
CA LEU A 222 -5.09 51.31 -6.48
C LEU A 222 -6.57 51.66 -6.33
N HIS A 223 -7.40 51.09 -7.18
CA HIS A 223 -8.85 51.21 -7.10
C HIS A 223 -9.39 50.19 -6.10
N ILE A 224 -10.21 50.66 -5.18
CA ILE A 224 -10.91 49.86 -4.19
C ILE A 224 -12.40 49.98 -4.49
N PHE A 225 -13.08 48.85 -4.63
CA PHE A 225 -14.52 48.78 -4.82
C PHE A 225 -15.15 47.97 -3.69
N VAL A 226 -16.18 48.53 -3.06
CA VAL A 226 -17.00 47.86 -2.05
C VAL A 226 -18.32 47.47 -2.71
N GLU A 227 -18.58 46.17 -2.81
CA GLU A 227 -19.69 45.63 -3.62
C GLU A 227 -21.06 45.88 -2.98
N ASP A 228 -21.12 45.91 -1.65
CA ASP A 228 -22.36 46.07 -0.90
C ASP A 228 -22.56 47.55 -0.49
N PRO A 229 -23.66 48.21 -0.91
CA PRO A 229 -23.95 49.61 -0.56
C PRO A 229 -24.13 49.87 0.93
N ASP A 230 -24.49 48.87 1.72
CA ASP A 230 -24.76 49.05 3.14
C ASP A 230 -23.47 49.13 3.98
N TYR A 231 -22.32 48.79 3.38
CA TYR A 231 -21.01 48.88 4.04
C TYR A 231 -20.34 50.24 3.86
N LYS A 232 -20.46 51.07 4.89
CA LYS A 232 -19.68 52.32 5.00
C LYS A 232 -18.28 52.04 5.51
N VAL A 233 -17.27 52.48 4.76
CA VAL A 233 -15.86 52.40 5.15
C VAL A 233 -15.57 53.37 6.30
N ALA A 234 -14.97 52.89 7.37
CA ALA A 234 -14.51 53.69 8.50
C ALA A 234 -13.02 54.06 8.38
N GLU A 235 -12.21 53.11 7.90
CA GLU A 235 -10.76 53.25 7.83
C GLU A 235 -10.15 52.32 6.79
N ILE A 236 -9.14 52.81 6.08
CA ILE A 236 -8.33 52.02 5.15
C ILE A 236 -6.86 52.08 5.59
N ARG A 237 -6.19 50.93 5.62
CA ARG A 237 -4.77 50.80 5.96
C ARG A 237 -4.04 50.01 4.88
N ILE A 238 -2.83 50.44 4.57
CA ILE A 238 -1.88 49.64 3.79
C ILE A 238 -0.80 49.17 4.76
N LEU A 239 -0.60 47.87 4.83
CA LEU A 239 0.38 47.23 5.70
C LEU A 239 1.46 46.53 4.86
N ASP A 240 2.69 46.52 5.36
CA ASP A 240 3.74 45.67 4.80
C ASP A 240 3.54 44.19 5.17
N ILE A 241 4.41 43.32 4.66
CA ILE A 241 4.37 41.87 4.95
C ILE A 241 4.59 41.54 6.43
N LEU A 242 5.18 42.45 7.20
CA LEU A 242 5.43 42.31 8.63
C LEU A 242 4.24 42.83 9.46
N GLY A 243 3.22 43.41 8.82
CA GLY A 243 2.04 43.97 9.47
C GLY A 243 2.23 45.41 9.98
N ASN A 244 3.30 46.10 9.60
CA ASN A 244 3.47 47.51 9.92
C ASN A 244 2.57 48.36 9.01
N VAL A 245 1.86 49.33 9.60
CA VAL A 245 1.02 50.25 8.84
C VAL A 245 1.90 51.26 8.12
N ILE A 246 1.95 51.14 6.79
CA ILE A 246 2.71 52.01 5.89
C ILE A 246 1.90 53.27 5.56
N ASN A 247 0.58 53.13 5.39
CA ASN A 247 -0.29 54.27 5.15
C ASN A 247 -1.67 54.05 5.76
N LYS A 248 -2.34 55.15 6.15
CA LYS A 248 -3.65 55.12 6.81
C LYS A 248 -4.52 56.26 6.31
N PHE A 249 -5.72 55.91 5.87
CA PHE A 249 -6.76 56.83 5.43
C PHE A 249 -7.95 56.67 6.37
N ALA A 250 -8.26 57.72 7.14
CA ALA A 250 -9.36 57.74 8.12
C ALA A 250 -10.41 58.78 7.72
N ASN A 251 -11.68 58.54 8.08
CA ASN A 251 -12.82 59.43 7.79
C ASN A 251 -13.06 59.69 6.30
N THR A 252 -12.79 58.72 5.45
CA THR A 252 -13.18 58.80 4.04
C THR A 252 -14.65 58.39 3.91
N SER A 253 -15.56 59.35 3.74
CA SER A 253 -16.94 59.05 3.35
C SER A 253 -16.93 58.51 1.91
N VAL A 254 -16.80 57.20 1.77
CA VAL A 254 -16.70 56.50 0.48
C VAL A 254 -18.02 55.77 0.26
N ASP A 255 -18.73 56.14 -0.81
CA ASP A 255 -20.04 55.56 -1.13
C ASP A 255 -19.94 54.18 -1.79
N ARG A 256 -18.85 53.85 -2.51
CA ARG A 256 -18.66 52.53 -3.17
C ARG A 256 -17.28 52.29 -3.77
N SER A 257 -16.61 53.33 -4.27
CA SER A 257 -15.30 53.21 -4.92
C SER A 257 -14.34 54.31 -4.47
N MET A 258 -13.07 53.97 -4.30
CA MET A 258 -12.02 54.93 -3.96
C MET A 258 -10.72 54.61 -4.70
N ASP A 259 -10.02 55.66 -5.10
CA ASP A 259 -8.70 55.58 -5.69
C ASP A 259 -7.67 55.96 -4.62
N LEU A 260 -6.73 55.05 -4.37
CA LEU A 260 -5.58 55.31 -3.49
C LEU A 260 -4.34 55.58 -4.34
N GLU A 261 -3.75 56.76 -4.16
CA GLU A 261 -2.41 57.02 -4.68
C GLU A 261 -1.36 56.26 -3.87
N ILE A 262 -0.63 55.37 -4.54
CA ILE A 262 0.39 54.51 -3.94
C ILE A 262 1.80 54.82 -4.47
N ASN A 263 2.01 56.02 -5.00
CA ASN A 263 3.30 56.45 -5.54
C ASN A 263 4.43 56.48 -4.50
N GLN A 264 4.07 56.68 -3.23
CA GLN A 264 5.02 56.88 -2.14
C GLN A 264 5.47 55.57 -1.46
N ILE A 265 4.93 54.42 -1.87
CA ILE A 265 5.34 53.11 -1.32
C ILE A 265 6.30 52.41 -2.29
N TYR A 266 7.30 51.73 -1.72
CA TYR A 266 8.30 50.98 -2.49
C TYR A 266 7.67 49.78 -3.23
N LYS A 267 8.39 49.22 -4.19
CA LYS A 267 7.97 47.99 -4.88
C LYS A 267 7.96 46.83 -3.88
N GLY A 268 6.90 46.03 -3.87
CA GLY A 268 6.74 44.95 -2.90
C GLY A 268 5.33 44.40 -2.79
N ILE A 269 5.15 43.49 -1.82
CA ILE A 269 3.85 42.88 -1.48
C ILE A 269 3.27 43.65 -0.30
N TYR A 270 2.00 44.02 -0.40
CA TYR A 270 1.30 44.77 0.63
C TYR A 270 -0.07 44.16 0.93
N ARG A 271 -0.54 44.35 2.16
CA ARG A 271 -1.91 44.02 2.58
C ARG A 271 -2.71 45.30 2.71
N LEU A 272 -3.79 45.41 1.95
CA LEU A 272 -4.82 46.43 2.13
C LEU A 272 -5.84 45.91 3.16
N GLU A 273 -6.08 46.65 4.22
CA GLU A 273 -7.14 46.41 5.19
C GLU A 273 -8.18 47.53 5.12
N VAL A 274 -9.45 47.16 4.99
CA VAL A 274 -10.60 48.06 5.00
C VAL A 274 -11.47 47.69 6.19
N LYS A 275 -11.58 48.60 7.14
CA LYS A 275 -12.46 48.49 8.30
C LYS A 275 -13.75 49.24 8.01
N PHE A 276 -14.88 48.57 8.19
CA PHE A 276 -16.21 49.12 8.01
C PHE A 276 -16.78 49.62 9.34
N THR A 277 -17.75 50.53 9.26
CA THR A 277 -18.42 51.16 10.41
C THR A 277 -19.16 50.16 11.30
N ASN A 278 -19.63 49.04 10.74
CA ASN A 278 -20.24 47.93 11.47
C ASN A 278 -19.22 47.05 12.21
N GLY A 279 -17.93 47.38 12.18
CA GLY A 279 -16.86 46.66 12.85
C GLY A 279 -16.21 45.55 12.03
N MET A 280 -16.75 45.21 10.85
CA MET A 280 -16.13 44.23 9.97
C MET A 280 -14.82 44.74 9.38
N VAL A 281 -13.88 43.81 9.15
CA VAL A 281 -12.59 44.11 8.53
C VAL A 281 -12.37 43.14 7.37
N ASN A 282 -12.22 43.68 6.17
CA ASN A 282 -11.81 42.91 4.99
C ASN A 282 -10.37 43.25 4.62
N SER A 283 -9.66 42.26 4.10
CA SER A 283 -8.28 42.45 3.64
C SER A 283 -8.02 41.83 2.28
N LYS A 284 -7.20 42.50 1.47
CA LYS A 284 -6.71 42.00 0.17
C LYS A 284 -5.20 42.20 0.07
N ILE A 285 -4.52 41.29 -0.61
CA ILE A 285 -3.09 41.40 -0.92
C ILE A 285 -2.96 42.02 -2.31
N PHE A 286 -2.04 42.98 -2.47
CA PHE A 286 -1.67 43.52 -3.77
C PHE A 286 -0.15 43.68 -3.92
N LEU A 287 0.29 43.63 -5.17
CA LEU A 287 1.68 43.83 -5.58
C LEU A 287 1.86 45.28 -6.07
N LYS A 288 2.85 46.00 -5.54
CA LYS A 288 3.31 47.29 -6.05
C LYS A 288 4.51 47.08 -6.98
N PHE A 289 4.40 47.56 -8.21
CA PHE A 289 5.46 47.50 -9.22
C PHE A 289 6.17 48.84 -9.44
#